data_AF-A0A965HXB8-F1
#
_entry.id   AF-A0A965HXB8-F1
#
_cell.length_a   1.000
_cell.length_b   1.000
_cell.length_c   1.000
_cell.angle_alpha   90.00
_cell.angle_beta   90.00
_cell.angle_gamma   90.00
#
_symmetry.space_group_name_H-M   'P 1'
#
loop_
_entity.id
_entity.type
_entity.pdbx_description
1 polymer ?
#
loop_
_entity_poly.entity_id
_entity_poly.type
_entity_poly.pdbx_seq_one_letter_code
_entity_poly.pdbx_strand_id
1 'polypeptide(L)' 'MHKNDRPLALIMSVCESMMARGVDIEEIRFLLTPSEFDAWTKEANLRWRLTKPLDSIHGPRRKRRNRKDGKPRPG' A
#
# COMPACT_ATOMS: atom_id res chain seq x y z
N MET A 1 -20.02 2.89 -0.46
CA MET A 1 -20.23 1.77 0.47
C MET A 1 -21.65 1.31 0.28
N HIS A 2 -21.83 0.02 -0.02
CA HIS A 2 -23.16 -0.57 -0.03
C HIS A 2 -23.72 -0.54 1.39
N LYS A 3 -25.04 -0.42 1.52
CA LYS A 3 -25.73 -0.31 2.82
C LYS A 3 -25.51 -1.53 3.74
N ASN A 4 -24.95 -2.62 3.19
CA ASN A 4 -24.71 -3.90 3.85
C ASN A 4 -23.21 -4.24 3.99
N ASP A 5 -22.29 -3.36 3.56
CA ASP A 5 -20.86 -3.63 3.72
C ASP A 5 -20.51 -3.68 5.21
N ARG A 6 -19.72 -4.69 5.62
CA ARG A 6 -19.24 -4.79 6.99
C ARG A 6 -18.34 -3.59 7.34
N PRO A 7 -18.24 -3.21 8.62
CA PRO A 7 -17.25 -2.22 9.04
C PRO A 7 -15.82 -2.65 8.68
N LEU A 8 -14.98 -1.72 8.23
CA LEU A 8 -13.60 -2.00 7.83
C LEU A 8 -12.80 -2.75 8.91
N ALA A 9 -12.95 -2.38 10.18
CA ALA A 9 -12.27 -3.06 11.29
C ALA A 9 -12.62 -4.55 11.38
N LEU A 10 -13.88 -4.91 11.10
CA LEU A 10 -14.33 -6.30 11.08
C LEU A 10 -13.76 -7.04 9.86
N ILE A 11 -13.77 -6.40 8.68
CA ILE A 11 -13.18 -6.96 7.46
C ILE A 11 -11.69 -7.25 7.70
N MET A 12 -10.94 -6.28 8.22
CA MET A 12 -9.51 -6.42 8.56
C MET A 12 -9.28 -7.61 9.51
N SER A 13 -10.03 -7.69 10.61
CA SER A 13 -9.85 -8.75 11.61
C SER A 13 -10.14 -10.14 11.03
N VAL A 14 -11.19 -10.28 10.22
CA VAL A 14 -11.51 -11.56 9.56
C VAL A 14 -10.42 -11.96 8.59
N CYS A 15 -10.02 -11.06 7.69
CA CYS A 15 -8.98 -11.35 6.69
C CYS A 15 -7.62 -11.67 7.34
N GLU A 16 -7.23 -10.94 8.39
CA GLU A 16 -6.01 -11.22 9.15
C GLU A 16 -6.06 -12.61 9.81
N SER A 17 -7.20 -12.99 10.40
CA SER A 17 -7.38 -14.33 10.97
C SER A 17 -7.33 -15.43 9.91
N MET A 18 -7.84 -15.19 8.70
CA MET A 18 -7.82 -16.15 7.60
C MET A 18 -6.41 -16.34 7.06
N MET A 19 -5.69 -15.24 6.82
CA MET A 19 -4.28 -15.30 6.42
C MET A 19 -3.42 -16.00 7.48
N ALA A 20 -3.65 -15.75 8.78
CA ALA A 20 -2.94 -16.42 9.86
C ALA A 20 -3.19 -17.94 9.91
N ARG A 21 -4.30 -18.41 9.35
CA ARG A 21 -4.62 -19.84 9.18
C ARG A 21 -4.09 -20.41 7.87
N GLY A 22 -3.41 -19.62 7.05
CA GLY A 22 -2.87 -20.04 5.76
C GLY A 22 -3.89 -20.05 4.62
N VAL A 23 -5.03 -19.37 4.78
CA VAL A 23 -6.02 -19.23 3.69
C VAL A 23 -5.47 -18.32 2.59
N ASP A 24 -5.64 -18.74 1.34
CA ASP A 24 -5.17 -18.01 0.17
C ASP A 24 -5.97 -16.71 -0.08
N ILE A 25 -5.31 -15.71 -0.68
CA ILE A 25 -5.91 -14.41 -0.99
C ILE A 25 -7.10 -14.53 -1.95
N GLU A 26 -7.05 -15.44 -2.92
CA GLU A 26 -8.18 -15.63 -3.85
C GLU A 26 -9.40 -16.22 -3.13
N GLU A 27 -9.18 -17.11 -2.15
CA GLU A 27 -10.28 -17.63 -1.33
C GLU A 27 -10.89 -16.54 -0.43
N ILE A 28 -10.06 -15.68 0.16
CA ILE A 28 -10.52 -14.48 0.89
C ILE A 28 -11.33 -13.56 -0.04
N ARG A 29 -10.88 -13.37 -1.29
CA ARG A 29 -11.57 -12.54 -2.29
C ARG A 29 -12.98 -13.03 -2.59
N PHE A 30 -13.20 -14.35 -2.65
CA PHE A 30 -14.53 -14.92 -2.87
C PHE A 30 -15.50 -14.71 -1.69
N LEU A 31 -14.99 -14.47 -0.49
CA LEU A 31 -15.78 -14.29 0.74
C LEU A 31 -16.13 -12.83 1.06
N LEU A 32 -15.61 -11.89 0.26
CA LEU A 32 -15.86 -10.46 0.39
C LEU A 32 -16.66 -9.96 -0.80
N THR A 33 -17.46 -8.91 -0.57
CA THR A 33 -17.98 -8.15 -1.71
C THR A 33 -16.80 -7.41 -2.41
N PRO A 34 -16.95 -7.02 -3.69
CA PRO A 34 -15.91 -6.25 -4.37
C PRO A 34 -15.51 -4.96 -3.63
N SER A 35 -16.46 -4.28 -2.98
CA SER A 35 -16.19 -3.07 -2.19
C SER A 35 -15.43 -3.38 -0.90
N GLU A 36 -15.77 -4.47 -0.21
CA GLU A 36 -15.07 -4.91 0.99
C GLU A 36 -13.62 -5.32 0.68
N PHE A 37 -13.40 -6.05 -0.42
CA PHE A 37 -12.07 -6.47 -0.84
C PHE A 37 -11.17 -5.27 -1.23
N ASP A 38 -11.72 -4.29 -1.94
CA ASP A 38 -11.00 -3.06 -2.28
C ASP A 38 -10.63 -2.25 -1.03
N ALA A 39 -11.56 -2.13 -0.08
CA ALA A 39 -11.32 -1.44 1.20
C ALA A 39 -10.21 -2.14 2.02
N TRP A 40 -10.28 -3.47 2.12
CA TRP A 40 -9.24 -4.28 2.76
C TRP A 40 -7.87 -4.10 2.11
N THR A 41 -7.80 -4.21 0.78
CA THR A 41 -6.55 -4.08 0.02
C THR A 41 -5.89 -2.72 0.22
N LYS A 42 -6.68 -1.64 0.24
CA LYS A 42 -6.19 -0.27 0.49
C LYS A 42 -5.59 -0.12 1.88
N GLU A 43 -6.31 -0.60 2.90
CA GLU A 43 -5.88 -0.51 4.30
C GLU A 43 -4.66 -1.39 4.57
N ALA A 44 -4.64 -2.63 4.07
CA ALA A 44 -3.49 -3.53 4.19
C ALA A 44 -2.22 -2.94 3.53
N ASN A 45 -2.36 -2.35 2.34
CA ASN A 45 -1.25 -1.66 1.67
C ASN A 45 -0.77 -0.42 2.44
N LEU A 46 -1.69 0.35 3.02
CA LEU A 46 -1.34 1.49 3.86
C LEU A 46 -0.54 1.03 5.08
N ARG A 47 -1.01 0.01 5.79
CA ARG A 47 -0.31 -0.57 6.95
C ARG A 47 1.08 -1.07 6.56
N TRP A 48 1.21 -1.78 5.44
CA TRP A 48 2.50 -2.25 4.94
C TRP A 48 3.47 -1.10 4.60
N ARG A 49 2.96 0.01 4.06
CA ARG A 49 3.78 1.20 3.84
C ARG A 49 4.21 1.81 5.17
N LEU A 50 3.33 1.92 6.15
CA LEU A 50 3.64 2.50 7.46
C LEU A 50 4.63 1.63 8.26
N THR A 51 4.62 0.31 8.10
CA THR A 51 5.59 -0.58 8.75
C THR A 51 6.97 -0.54 8.10
N LYS A 52 7.09 0.03 6.90
CA LYS A 52 8.39 0.19 6.23
C LYS A 52 9.09 1.48 6.68
N PRO A 53 10.41 1.43 6.92
CA PRO A 53 11.17 2.65 7.16
C PRO A 53 11.02 3.60 5.96
N LEU A 54 10.80 4.89 6.24
CA LEU A 54 10.53 5.93 5.24
C LEU A 54 11.59 5.97 4.12
N ASP A 55 12.83 5.62 4.44
CA ASP A 55 13.96 5.54 3.50
C ASP A 55 13.81 4.44 2.44
N SER A 56 12.99 3.40 2.70
CA SER A 56 12.69 2.33 1.73
C SER A 56 11.49 2.64 0.82
N ILE A 57 10.64 3.59 1.20
CA ILE A 57 9.46 4.01 0.42
C ILE A 57 9.86 5.11 -0.57
N HIS A 58 10.74 6.00 -0.13
CA HIS A 58 11.43 6.96 -0.98
C HIS A 58 12.79 6.38 -1.38
N GLY A 59 12.79 5.42 -2.32
CA GLY A 59 14.02 4.95 -2.96
C GLY A 59 14.93 6.13 -3.31
N PRO A 60 16.27 5.94 -3.27
CA PRO A 60 17.26 6.99 -3.04
C PRO A 60 16.87 8.23 -3.81
N ARG A 61 16.37 9.23 -3.07
CA ARG A 61 15.98 10.53 -3.61
C ARG A 61 17.17 10.99 -4.41
N ARG A 62 17.10 10.90 -5.75
CA ARG A 62 18.16 11.34 -6.66
C ARG A 62 18.42 12.79 -6.26
N LYS A 63 19.43 13.01 -5.42
CA LYS A 63 19.99 14.32 -5.16
C LYS A 63 20.46 14.73 -6.54
N ARG A 64 19.62 15.52 -7.23
CA ARG A 64 19.95 16.14 -8.49
C ARG A 64 21.22 16.92 -8.19
N ARG A 65 22.34 16.32 -8.55
CA ARG A 65 23.68 16.76 -8.22
C ARG A 65 23.76 18.21 -8.69
N ASN A 66 23.95 19.13 -7.77
CA ASN A 66 24.45 20.45 -8.10
C ASN A 66 25.73 20.23 -8.91
N ARG A 67 25.64 20.39 -10.23
CA ARG A 67 26.82 20.60 -11.06
C ARG A 67 26.95 22.11 -11.19
N LYS A 68 27.54 22.73 -10.16
CA LYS A 68 28.40 23.89 -10.40
C LYS A 68 29.50 23.37 -11.30
N ASP A 69 29.61 23.85 -12.53
CA ASP A 69 30.84 23.86 -13.32
C ASP A 69 30.65 24.85 -14.47
N GLY A 70 31.33 25.99 -14.39
CA GLY A 70 31.29 27.05 -15.39
C GLY A 70 32.07 26.70 -16.67
N LYS A 71 31.59 27.24 -17.79
CA LYS A 71 32.42 27.75 -18.90
C LYS A 71 31.56 28.69 -19.77
N PRO A 72 32.15 29.73 -20.38
CA PRO A 72 31.42 30.85 -20.97
C PRO A 72 30.89 30.51 -22.37
N ARG A 73 29.89 31.29 -22.80
CA ARG A 73 29.33 31.25 -24.17
C ARG A 73 30.36 31.79 -25.18
N PRO A 74 30.51 31.19 -26.37
CA PRO A 74 31.09 31.89 -27.51
C PRO A 74 30.01 32.68 -28.25
N GLY A 75 30.42 33.83 -28.79
CA GLY A 75 29.68 34.61 -29.78
C GLY A 75 29.89 34.09 -31.20
#